data_AF-E5VJI7-F1
#
_entry.id   AF-E5VJI7-F1
#
_cell.length_a   1.000
_cell.length_b   1.000
_cell.length_c   1.000
_cell.angle_alpha   90.00
_cell.angle_beta   90.00
_cell.angle_gamma   90.00
#
_symmetry.space_group_name_H-M   'P 1'
#
loop_
_entity.id
_entity.type
_entity.pdbx_description
1 polymer ?
#
loop_
_entity_poly.entity_id
_entity_poly.type
_entity_poly.pdbx_seq_one_letter_code
_entity_poly.pdbx_strand_id
1 'polypeptide(L)'
;MGNNFAHREFTVQYANDKKLDIHAIINVGSDFEKDKILEKFADWEVDPWKFVSYINDADMVITDSFHATVISVLLHKNFAVLEKDSSRPEQNNRIKEFLALVGLEECWCPENNQAKNISEDKWLEVDKKLYRSREESLRWLMEAIKC
;
A
#
# COMPACT_ATOMS: atom_id res chain seq x y z
N MET A 1 -3.18 9.57 -1.60
CA MET A 1 -1.78 10.04 -1.76
C MET A 1 -1.52 11.40 -1.09
N GLY A 2 -2.15 11.68 0.06
CA GLY A 2 -2.06 13.01 0.73
C GLY A 2 -2.29 14.19 -0.23
N ASN A 3 -1.75 15.36 0.10
CA ASN A 3 -1.75 16.53 -0.79
C ASN A 3 -0.34 16.83 -1.34
N ASN A 4 0.32 15.83 -1.93
CA ASN A 4 1.68 15.95 -2.48
C ASN A 4 1.71 15.67 -3.99
N PHE A 5 2.12 16.66 -4.78
CA PHE A 5 2.13 16.60 -6.24
C PHE A 5 3.16 15.59 -6.76
N ALA A 6 4.32 15.54 -6.11
CA ALA A 6 5.43 14.67 -6.51
C ALA A 6 5.06 13.18 -6.47
N HIS A 7 4.14 12.77 -5.59
CA HIS A 7 3.63 11.39 -5.57
C HIS A 7 2.86 11.03 -6.84
N ARG A 8 2.03 11.96 -7.36
CA ARG A 8 1.28 11.75 -8.60
C ARG A 8 2.20 11.75 -9.80
N GLU A 9 3.15 12.69 -9.87
CA GLU A 9 4.14 12.73 -10.95
C GLU A 9 5.00 11.47 -10.99
N PHE A 10 5.49 11.01 -9.84
CA PHE A 10 6.22 9.75 -9.74
C PHE A 10 5.42 8.56 -10.24
N THR A 11 4.13 8.47 -9.87
CA THR A 11 3.24 7.39 -10.33
C THR A 11 3.16 7.37 -11.86
N VAL A 12 2.95 8.54 -12.48
CA VAL A 12 2.87 8.66 -13.94
C VAL A 12 4.22 8.36 -14.61
N GLN A 13 5.32 8.87 -14.04
CA GLN A 13 6.66 8.62 -14.56
C GLN A 13 7.01 7.13 -14.50
N TYR A 14 6.78 6.49 -13.36
CA TYR A 14 7.03 5.06 -13.18
C TYR A 14 6.26 4.21 -14.19
N ALA A 15 4.96 4.49 -14.37
CA ALA A 15 4.13 3.77 -15.33
C ALA A 15 4.62 3.96 -16.77
N ASN A 16 4.99 5.18 -17.17
CA ASN A 16 5.54 5.45 -18.50
C ASN A 16 6.87 4.72 -18.73
N ASP A 17 7.79 4.76 -17.76
CA ASP A 17 9.10 4.12 -17.84
C ASP A 17 8.98 2.59 -17.95
N LYS A 18 7.96 2.02 -17.30
CA LYS A 18 7.66 0.58 -17.33
C LYS A 18 6.66 0.16 -18.41
N LYS A 19 6.09 1.12 -19.15
CA LYS A 19 5.03 0.91 -20.16
C LYS A 19 3.81 0.18 -19.59
N LEU A 20 3.36 0.62 -18.41
CA LEU A 20 2.19 0.07 -17.71
C LEU A 20 0.99 1.00 -17.85
N ASP A 21 -0.21 0.41 -17.88
CA ASP A 21 -1.45 1.16 -17.76
C ASP A 21 -1.69 1.59 -16.29
N ILE A 22 -2.31 2.74 -16.10
CA ILE A 22 -2.63 3.27 -14.77
C ILE A 22 -4.12 3.13 -14.51
N HIS A 23 -4.46 2.47 -13.40
CA HIS A 23 -5.79 2.49 -12.80
C HIS A 23 -5.72 3.24 -11.47
N ALA A 24 -6.25 4.46 -11.43
CA ALA A 24 -6.22 5.31 -10.25
C ALA A 24 -7.52 5.21 -9.46
N ILE A 25 -7.41 5.02 -8.14
CA ILE A 25 -8.54 5.09 -7.22
C ILE A 25 -8.38 6.36 -6.40
N ILE A 26 -9.19 7.37 -6.75
CA ILE A 26 -9.12 8.70 -6.16
C ILE A 26 -10.24 8.86 -5.14
N ASN A 27 -9.93 9.46 -3.99
CA ASN A 27 -10.94 9.70 -2.98
C ASN A 27 -11.86 10.85 -3.41
N VAL A 28 -13.08 10.50 -3.84
CA VAL A 28 -14.11 11.44 -4.32
C VAL A 28 -14.60 12.40 -3.22
N GLY A 29 -14.37 12.09 -1.94
CA GLY A 29 -14.83 12.90 -0.81
C GLY A 29 -13.99 14.14 -0.53
N SER A 30 -12.92 14.39 -1.28
CA SER A 30 -11.99 15.49 -1.05
C SER A 30 -11.36 15.92 -2.37
N ASP A 31 -11.79 17.07 -2.89
CA ASP A 31 -11.25 17.68 -4.11
C ASP A 31 -9.85 18.22 -3.84
N PHE A 32 -8.85 17.37 -4.07
CA PHE A 32 -7.46 17.80 -4.04
C PHE A 32 -7.05 18.19 -5.45
N GLU A 33 -6.71 19.46 -5.65
CA GLU A 33 -6.21 19.99 -6.93
C GLU A 33 -5.07 19.15 -7.54
N LYS A 34 -4.30 18.47 -6.69
CA LYS A 34 -3.16 17.64 -7.10
C LYS A 34 -3.57 16.27 -7.68
N ASP A 35 -4.80 15.83 -7.47
CA ASP A 35 -5.34 14.60 -8.05
C ASP A 35 -5.69 14.75 -9.53
N LYS A 36 -5.78 15.98 -10.06
CA LYS A 36 -6.07 16.28 -11.48
C LYS A 36 -5.20 15.51 -12.48
N ILE A 37 -3.95 15.24 -12.16
CA ILE A 37 -3.05 14.46 -13.02
C ILE A 37 -3.52 13.01 -13.16
N LEU A 38 -4.07 12.45 -12.09
CA LEU A 38 -4.55 11.08 -12.03
C LEU A 38 -6.02 10.94 -12.43
N GLU A 39 -6.81 12.02 -12.47
CA GLU A 39 -8.24 12.00 -12.84
C GLU A 39 -8.49 11.34 -14.20
N LYS A 40 -7.62 11.55 -15.18
CA LYS A 40 -7.73 10.91 -16.50
C LYS A 40 -7.53 9.39 -16.48
N PHE A 41 -6.98 8.85 -15.40
CA PHE A 41 -6.78 7.43 -15.15
C PHE A 41 -7.75 6.90 -14.08
N ALA A 42 -8.67 7.74 -13.59
CA ALA A 42 -9.46 7.42 -12.42
C ALA A 42 -10.64 6.51 -12.75
N ASP A 43 -10.74 5.45 -11.97
CA ASP A 43 -11.95 4.64 -11.88
C ASP A 43 -12.82 5.19 -10.75
N TRP A 44 -13.92 5.86 -11.12
CA TRP A 44 -14.79 6.58 -10.18
C TRP A 44 -15.75 5.67 -9.40
N GLU A 45 -16.08 4.51 -9.97
CA GLU A 45 -16.95 3.51 -9.37
C GLU A 45 -16.13 2.27 -9.02
N VAL A 46 -15.60 2.26 -7.79
CA VAL A 46 -14.83 1.16 -7.24
C VAL A 46 -15.43 0.75 -5.90
N ASP A 47 -16.08 -0.41 -5.91
CA ASP A 47 -16.54 -1.07 -4.70
C ASP A 47 -15.38 -1.85 -4.01
N PRO A 48 -15.59 -2.38 -2.79
CA PRO A 48 -14.55 -3.14 -2.09
C PRO A 48 -14.03 -4.37 -2.85
N TRP A 49 -14.86 -5.03 -3.65
CA TRP A 49 -14.45 -6.19 -4.44
C TRP A 49 -13.52 -5.77 -5.58
N LYS A 50 -13.93 -4.75 -6.33
CA LYS A 50 -13.14 -4.17 -7.42
C LYS A 50 -11.83 -3.58 -6.91
N PHE A 51 -11.82 -2.97 -5.73
CA PHE A 51 -10.60 -2.51 -5.06
C PHE A 51 -9.58 -3.64 -4.86
N VAL A 52 -10.04 -4.78 -4.34
CA VAL A 52 -9.18 -5.96 -4.12
C VAL A 52 -8.74 -6.57 -5.45
N SER A 53 -9.64 -6.67 -6.44
CA SER A 53 -9.32 -7.18 -7.78
C SER A 53 -8.23 -6.34 -8.45
N TYR A 54 -8.33 -5.01 -8.37
CA TYR A 54 -7.33 -4.12 -8.95
C TYR A 54 -5.95 -4.33 -8.33
N ILE A 55 -5.88 -4.50 -7.02
CA ILE A 55 -4.61 -4.83 -6.36
C ILE A 55 -4.11 -6.20 -6.82
N ASN A 56 -4.99 -7.21 -6.87
CA ASN A 56 -4.62 -8.56 -7.26
C ASN A 56 -4.08 -8.64 -8.70
N ASP A 57 -4.62 -7.85 -9.61
CA ASP A 57 -4.26 -7.93 -11.03
C ASP A 57 -3.13 -6.94 -11.40
N ALA A 58 -2.71 -6.09 -10.47
CA ALA A 58 -1.65 -5.10 -10.69
C ALA A 58 -0.24 -5.72 -10.68
N ASP A 59 0.60 -5.23 -11.59
CA ASP A 59 2.06 -5.48 -11.58
C ASP A 59 2.77 -4.73 -10.45
N MET A 60 2.26 -3.54 -10.09
CA MET A 60 2.80 -2.65 -9.06
C MET A 60 1.69 -1.80 -8.44
N VAL A 61 1.64 -1.73 -7.11
CA VAL A 61 0.74 -0.85 -6.36
C VAL A 61 1.53 0.32 -5.76
N ILE A 62 1.21 1.55 -6.16
CA ILE A 62 1.76 2.76 -5.54
C ILE A 62 0.68 3.35 -4.63
N THR A 63 0.96 3.48 -3.33
CA THR A 63 -0.08 3.85 -2.36
C THR A 63 0.45 4.64 -1.18
N ASP A 64 -0.41 5.38 -0.48
CA ASP A 64 -0.20 5.92 0.86
C ASP A 64 -1.20 5.34 1.87
N SER A 65 -1.92 4.29 1.49
CA SER A 65 -3.02 3.70 2.25
C SER A 65 -2.56 2.48 3.01
N PHE A 66 -2.93 2.44 4.30
CA PHE A 66 -2.73 1.25 5.14
C PHE A 66 -3.42 0.02 4.55
N HIS A 67 -4.67 0.14 4.10
CA HIS A 67 -5.43 -1.00 3.59
C HIS A 67 -4.83 -1.55 2.29
N ALA A 68 -4.47 -0.67 1.35
CA ALA A 68 -3.83 -1.09 0.11
C ALA A 68 -2.49 -1.78 0.39
N THR A 69 -1.72 -1.28 1.36
CA THR A 69 -0.47 -1.90 1.81
C THR A 69 -0.70 -3.32 2.33
N VAL A 70 -1.63 -3.49 3.28
CA VAL A 70 -1.92 -4.81 3.88
C VAL A 70 -2.42 -5.78 2.82
N ILE A 71 -3.33 -5.36 1.94
CA ILE A 71 -3.89 -6.23 0.89
C ILE A 71 -2.81 -6.62 -0.12
N SER A 72 -1.93 -5.69 -0.51
CA SER A 72 -0.79 -5.99 -1.41
C SER A 72 0.12 -7.06 -0.80
N VAL A 73 0.39 -6.97 0.51
CA VAL A 73 1.15 -7.99 1.23
C VAL A 73 0.43 -9.34 1.24
N LEU A 74 -0.87 -9.37 1.51
CA LEU A 74 -1.65 -10.61 1.55
C LEU A 74 -1.77 -11.31 0.19
N LEU A 75 -1.70 -10.54 -0.90
CA LEU A 75 -1.81 -11.05 -2.28
C LEU A 75 -0.44 -11.21 -2.96
N HIS A 76 0.66 -11.04 -2.22
CA HIS A 76 2.03 -11.08 -2.75
C HIS A 76 2.26 -10.18 -3.97
N LYS A 77 1.70 -8.97 -3.94
CA LYS A 77 1.81 -7.98 -5.02
C LYS A 77 2.98 -7.06 -4.75
N ASN A 78 3.70 -6.64 -5.79
CA ASN A 78 4.74 -5.63 -5.63
C ASN A 78 4.09 -4.29 -5.31
N PHE A 79 4.66 -3.56 -4.35
CA PHE A 79 4.10 -2.27 -3.95
C PHE A 79 5.18 -1.31 -3.45
N ALA A 80 4.86 -0.03 -3.52
CA ALA A 80 5.62 1.06 -2.92
C ALA A 80 4.69 1.94 -2.09
N VAL A 81 5.09 2.22 -0.86
CA VAL A 81 4.33 3.08 0.06
C VAL A 81 4.97 4.45 0.13
N LEU A 82 4.20 5.45 -0.27
CA LEU A 82 4.58 6.86 -0.21
C LEU A 82 4.17 7.45 1.13
N GLU A 83 5.01 8.34 1.66
CA GLU A 83 4.73 8.99 2.93
C GLU A 83 3.52 9.92 2.81
N LYS A 84 2.49 9.67 3.62
CA LYS A 84 1.37 10.61 3.71
C LYS A 84 1.81 11.85 4.46
N ASP A 85 1.19 13.00 4.17
CA ASP A 85 1.43 14.30 4.80
C ASP A 85 1.96 14.22 6.25
N SER A 86 3.09 14.88 6.52
CA SER A 86 3.77 14.88 7.81
C SER A 86 2.94 15.46 8.95
N SER A 87 1.84 16.16 8.64
CA SER A 87 0.86 16.65 9.62
C SER A 87 0.06 15.54 10.32
N ARG A 88 0.04 14.31 9.78
CA ARG A 88 -0.67 13.14 10.33
C ARG A 88 0.25 11.93 10.51
N PRO A 89 1.26 12.03 11.40
CA PRO A 89 2.29 11.01 11.56
C PRO A 89 1.72 9.66 11.99
N GLU A 90 0.58 9.62 12.68
CA GLU A 90 -0.06 8.39 13.14
C GLU A 90 -0.46 7.46 12.00
N GLN A 91 -0.84 8.00 10.83
CA GLN A 91 -1.22 7.18 9.68
C GLN A 91 0.01 6.52 9.05
N ASN A 92 1.13 7.25 8.99
CA ASN A 92 2.41 6.73 8.52
C ASN A 92 2.97 5.70 9.49
N ASN A 93 2.89 5.95 10.79
CA ASN A 93 3.44 5.06 11.83
C ASN A 93 2.80 3.67 11.75
N ARG A 94 1.47 3.59 11.59
CA ARG A 94 0.79 2.29 11.44
C ARG A 94 1.30 1.48 10.24
N ILE A 95 1.61 2.15 9.13
CA ILE A 95 2.18 1.50 7.95
C ILE A 95 3.61 1.05 8.25
N LYS A 96 4.45 1.94 8.79
CA LYS A 96 5.85 1.64 9.15
C LYS A 96 5.95 0.47 10.13
N GLU A 97 5.12 0.47 11.17
CA GLU A 97 5.02 -0.61 12.16
C GLU A 97 4.61 -1.94 11.51
N PHE A 98 3.63 -1.92 10.61
CA PHE A 98 3.22 -3.11 9.87
C PHE A 98 4.32 -3.62 8.94
N LEU A 99 4.99 -2.74 8.19
CA LEU A 99 6.11 -3.11 7.33
C LEU A 99 7.26 -3.70 8.15
N ALA A 100 7.58 -3.14 9.31
CA ALA A 100 8.58 -3.69 10.23
C ALA A 100 8.19 -5.07 10.77
N LEU A 101 6.92 -5.26 11.13
CA LEU A 101 6.37 -6.54 11.59
C LEU A 101 6.57 -7.64 10.54
N VAL A 102 6.31 -7.34 9.26
CA VAL A 102 6.44 -8.31 8.16
C VAL A 102 7.83 -8.32 7.51
N GLY A 103 8.70 -7.37 7.86
CA GLY A 103 10.03 -7.22 7.31
C GLY A 103 10.08 -6.68 5.88
N LEU A 104 9.19 -5.76 5.51
CA LEU A 104 9.13 -5.10 4.19
C LEU A 104 9.37 -3.59 4.31
N GLU A 105 10.23 -3.17 5.24
CA GLU A 105 10.58 -1.76 5.44
C GLU A 105 11.15 -1.13 4.16
N GLU A 106 11.76 -1.93 3.27
CA GLU A 106 12.24 -1.48 1.96
C GLU A 106 11.14 -0.98 1.02
N CYS A 107 9.88 -1.30 1.28
CA CYS A 107 8.73 -0.81 0.51
C CYS A 107 8.29 0.59 0.95
N TRP A 108 8.87 1.15 2.03
CA TRP A 108 8.64 2.52 2.44
C TRP A 108 9.50 3.49 1.61
N CYS A 109 8.88 4.31 0.77
CA CYS A 109 9.55 5.10 -0.25
C CYS A 109 9.13 6.59 -0.17
N PRO A 110 9.61 7.33 0.85
CA PRO A 110 9.18 8.72 1.10
C PRO A 110 9.67 9.69 0.00
N GLU A 111 10.79 9.36 -0.66
CA GLU A 111 11.45 10.19 -1.66
C GLU A 111 10.99 9.94 -3.10
N ASN A 112 9.96 9.11 -3.32
CA ASN A 112 9.42 8.83 -4.66
C ASN A 112 10.47 8.30 -5.66
N ASN A 113 11.41 7.48 -5.21
CA ASN A 113 12.58 7.13 -6.02
C ASN A 113 12.79 5.63 -6.24
N GLN A 114 12.08 4.75 -5.52
CA GLN A 114 12.26 3.30 -5.65
C GLN A 114 10.93 2.57 -5.52
N ALA A 115 10.60 1.73 -6.49
CA ALA A 115 9.63 0.66 -6.31
C ALA A 115 10.36 -0.64 -6.66
N LYS A 116 10.44 -1.56 -5.69
CA LYS A 116 11.24 -2.78 -5.81
C LYS A 116 10.32 -3.98 -5.98
N ASN A 117 10.80 -4.95 -6.75
CA ASN A 117 10.17 -6.25 -6.82
C ASN A 117 10.56 -7.07 -5.60
N ILE A 118 9.58 -7.73 -5.00
CA ILE A 118 9.77 -8.60 -3.85
C ILE A 118 9.96 -10.02 -4.37
N SER A 119 11.01 -10.72 -3.91
CA SER A 119 11.30 -12.09 -4.34
C SER A 119 10.36 -13.10 -3.68
N GLU A 120 10.20 -14.27 -4.31
CA GLU A 120 9.42 -15.38 -3.75
C GLU A 120 9.93 -15.80 -2.35
N ASP A 121 11.24 -15.90 -2.17
CA ASP A 121 11.84 -16.20 -0.86
C ASP A 121 11.47 -15.16 0.20
N LYS A 122 11.41 -13.88 -0.18
CA LYS A 122 11.04 -12.80 0.73
C LYS A 122 9.55 -12.91 1.10
N TRP A 123 8.68 -13.28 0.17
CA TRP A 123 7.26 -13.55 0.47
C TRP A 123 7.07 -14.72 1.43
N LEU A 124 7.85 -15.79 1.29
CA LEU A 124 7.82 -16.91 2.24
C LEU A 124 8.18 -16.47 3.67
N GLU A 125 9.15 -15.57 3.83
CA GLU A 125 9.50 -15.01 5.14
C GLU A 125 8.41 -14.09 5.70
N VAL A 126 7.78 -13.29 4.84
CA VAL A 126 6.62 -12.44 5.18
C VAL A 126 5.47 -13.30 5.69
N ASP A 127 5.14 -14.40 5.00
CA ASP A 127 4.06 -15.30 5.39
C ASP A 127 4.32 -15.96 6.76
N LYS A 128 5.56 -16.37 7.04
CA LYS A 128 5.96 -16.89 8.36
C LYS A 128 5.75 -15.85 9.46
N LYS A 129 6.14 -14.60 9.21
CA LYS A 129 5.95 -13.50 10.17
C LYS A 129 4.47 -13.18 10.40
N LEU A 130 3.67 -13.14 9.34
CA LEU A 130 2.22 -12.97 9.44
C LEU A 130 1.56 -14.10 10.22
N TYR A 131 1.91 -15.35 9.93
CA TYR A 131 1.41 -16.51 10.65
C TYR A 131 1.74 -16.41 12.14
N ARG A 132 3.00 -16.12 12.48
CA ARG A 132 3.43 -15.94 13.87
C ARG A 132 2.68 -14.81 14.58
N SER A 133 2.52 -13.66 13.93
CA SER A 133 1.78 -12.52 14.49
C SER A 133 0.31 -12.87 14.77
N ARG A 134 -0.35 -13.63 13.88
CA ARG A 134 -1.72 -14.13 14.08
C ARG A 134 -1.81 -15.08 15.27
N GLU A 135 -0.88 -16.02 15.39
CA GLU A 135 -0.80 -16.95 16.52
C GLU A 135 -0.60 -16.22 17.86
N GLU A 136 0.31 -15.23 17.90
CA GLU A 136 0.55 -14.41 19.09
C GLU A 136 -0.70 -13.59 19.47
N SER A 137 -1.39 -13.01 18.48
CA SER A 137 -2.64 -12.26 18.69
C SER A 137 -3.77 -13.16 19.20
N LEU A 138 -3.92 -14.35 18.62
CA LEU A 138 -4.92 -15.33 19.03
C LEU A 138 -4.65 -15.82 20.44
N ARG A 139 -3.39 -16.15 20.76
CA ARG A 139 -2.99 -16.56 22.11
C ARG A 139 -3.31 -15.48 23.14
N TRP A 140 -2.93 -14.24 22.87
CA TRP A 140 -3.24 -13.11 23.74
C TRP A 140 -4.75 -12.97 23.99
N LEU A 141 -5.56 -13.07 22.93
CA LEU A 141 -7.02 -13.02 23.03
C LEU A 141 -7.58 -14.17 23.87
N MET A 142 -7.09 -15.40 23.66
CA MET A 142 -7.53 -16.57 24.41
C MET A 142 -7.14 -16.50 25.89
N GLU A 143 -5.97 -15.94 26.22
CA GLU A 143 -5.55 -15.72 27.61
C GLU A 143 -6.41 -14.65 28.29
N ALA A 144 -6.74 -13.56 27.59
CA ALA A 144 -7.58 -12.50 28.13
C ALA A 144 -9.04 -12.93 28.41
N ILE A 145 -9.54 -13.94 27.68
CA ILE A 145 -10.92 -14.44 27.82
C ILE A 145 -11.03 -15.62 28.81
N LYS A 146 -9.92 -16.27 29.15
CA LYS A 146 -9.89 -17.28 30.21
C LYS A 146 -9.96 -16.61 31.58
N CYS A 147 -11.18 -16.28 32.01
CA CYS A 147 -11.51 -16.00 33.41
C CYS A 147 -11.33 -17.25 34.28
#